data_AF-A0A2N2X923-F1
#
_entry.id   AF-A0A2N2X923-F1
#
_cell.length_a   1.000
_cell.length_b   1.000
_cell.length_c   1.000
_cell.angle_alpha   90.00
_cell.angle_beta   90.00
_cell.angle_gamma   90.00
#
_symmetry.space_group_name_H-M   'P 1'
#
loop_
_entity.id
_entity.type
_entity.pdbx_description
1 polymer ?
#
loop_
_entity_poly.entity_id
_entity_poly.type
_entity_poly.pdbx_seq_one_letter_code
_entity_poly.pdbx_strand_id
1 'polypeptide(L)'
;MTNVLLIIFAMSLIYLSIANRLMSYVKILAFQGILLFGVSFIELGEMNPLNLAFILFETIVFKTIAVPLFLKYVIQRNEITREAEPFVPHFISLIVVTTIVVVTFLLSNTIEDVQLNKVYFVAALSALFTGLYIIGTRKKILTHVMGFLVIENGVFILSLAVGNEMPMLLNTGILLDLFITVLLLGIFVNKIGDVLKDVDVDQLRKLKD
;
A
#
# COMPACT_ATOMS: atom_id res chain seq x y z
N MET A 1 -8.03 -2.49 -21.10
CA MET A 1 -8.35 -1.40 -20.15
C MET A 1 -7.59 -1.54 -18.83
N THR A 2 -7.37 -2.77 -18.36
CA THR A 2 -6.60 -3.09 -17.15
C THR A 2 -5.20 -2.45 -17.10
N ASN A 3 -4.45 -2.49 -18.20
CA ASN A 3 -3.12 -1.86 -18.29
C ASN A 3 -3.14 -0.36 -17.95
N VAL A 4 -4.18 0.36 -18.35
CA VAL A 4 -4.31 1.80 -18.04
C VAL A 4 -4.48 2.01 -16.54
N LEU A 5 -5.30 1.20 -15.88
CA LEU A 5 -5.48 1.26 -14.43
C LEU A 5 -4.18 0.96 -13.68
N LEU A 6 -3.42 -0.05 -14.13
CA LEU A 6 -2.12 -0.40 -13.54
C LEU A 6 -1.06 0.68 -13.76
N ILE A 7 -1.06 1.36 -14.92
CA ILE A 7 -0.18 2.51 -15.17
C ILE A 7 -0.57 3.68 -14.26
N ILE A 8 -1.87 3.95 -14.08
CA ILE A 8 -2.34 4.97 -13.11
C ILE A 8 -1.94 4.60 -11.68
N PHE A 9 -2.01 3.32 -11.33
CA PHE A 9 -1.53 2.81 -10.05
C PHE A 9 -0.02 3.07 -9.91
N ALA A 10 0.81 2.77 -10.92
CA ALA A 10 2.24 3.07 -10.88
C ALA A 10 2.52 4.58 -10.76
N MET A 11 1.75 5.44 -11.45
CA MET A 11 1.84 6.89 -11.29
C MET A 11 1.49 7.34 -9.85
N SER A 12 0.53 6.67 -9.21
CA SER A 12 0.17 6.96 -7.82
C SER A 12 1.32 6.66 -6.83
N LEU A 13 2.18 5.68 -7.13
CA LEU A 13 3.39 5.39 -6.34
C LEU A 13 4.40 6.55 -6.41
N ILE A 14 4.59 7.11 -7.61
CA ILE A 14 5.45 8.29 -7.80
C ILE A 14 4.88 9.47 -7.02
N TYR A 15 3.57 9.71 -7.09
CA TYR A 15 2.92 10.77 -6.32
C TYR A 15 3.05 10.57 -4.80
N LEU A 16 2.96 9.32 -4.33
CA LEU A 16 3.17 8.96 -2.92
C LEU A 16 4.58 9.34 -2.43
N SER A 17 5.61 9.23 -3.28
CA SER A 17 7.00 9.57 -2.92
C SER A 17 7.19 11.04 -2.54
N ILE A 18 6.43 11.94 -3.18
CA ILE A 18 6.47 13.39 -2.96
C ILE A 18 5.50 13.80 -1.83
N ALA A 19 4.59 12.93 -1.40
CA ALA A 19 3.59 13.30 -0.42
C ALA A 19 4.21 13.68 0.95
N ASN A 20 3.85 14.87 1.45
CA ASN A 20 4.32 15.39 2.75
C ASN A 20 3.32 15.18 3.87
N ARG A 21 2.02 15.13 3.56
CA ARG A 21 0.97 15.06 4.57
C ARG A 21 0.47 13.64 4.70
N LEU A 22 0.32 13.16 5.93
CA LEU A 22 -0.21 11.82 6.22
C LEU A 22 -1.57 11.60 5.56
N MET A 23 -2.41 12.64 5.51
CA MET A 23 -3.71 12.56 4.86
C MET A 23 -3.64 12.43 3.34
N SER A 24 -2.54 12.86 2.71
CA SER A 24 -2.31 12.59 1.29
C SER A 24 -2.05 11.09 1.06
N TYR A 25 -1.26 10.44 1.93
CA TYR A 25 -1.06 8.99 1.85
C TYR A 25 -2.38 8.23 1.97
N VAL A 26 -3.21 8.58 2.96
CA VAL A 26 -4.54 7.96 3.15
C VAL A 26 -5.41 8.09 1.89
N LYS A 27 -5.45 9.28 1.29
CA LYS A 27 -6.23 9.50 0.05
C LYS A 27 -5.68 8.72 -1.14
N ILE A 28 -4.36 8.63 -1.28
CA ILE A 28 -3.72 7.87 -2.34
C ILE A 28 -4.00 6.38 -2.17
N LEU A 29 -3.90 5.85 -0.95
CA LEU A 29 -4.23 4.45 -0.65
C LEU A 29 -5.71 4.13 -0.95
N ALA A 30 -6.63 5.02 -0.57
CA ALA A 30 -8.04 4.87 -0.92
C ALA A 30 -8.24 4.87 -2.45
N PHE A 31 -7.56 5.76 -3.17
CA PHE A 31 -7.61 5.81 -4.63
C PHE A 31 -7.02 4.55 -5.27
N GLN A 32 -5.90 4.06 -4.76
CA GLN A 32 -5.31 2.79 -5.18
C GLN A 32 -6.29 1.63 -4.98
N GLY A 33 -7.02 1.59 -3.87
CA GLY A 33 -8.07 0.59 -3.65
C GLY A 33 -9.15 0.58 -4.75
N ILE A 34 -9.59 1.76 -5.19
CA ILE A 34 -10.55 1.90 -6.31
C ILE A 34 -9.95 1.37 -7.62
N LEU A 35 -8.68 1.69 -7.89
CA LEU A 35 -7.99 1.17 -9.09
C LEU A 35 -7.91 -0.35 -9.05
N LEU A 36 -7.52 -0.93 -7.91
CA LEU A 36 -7.41 -2.38 -7.72
C LEU A 36 -8.77 -3.06 -7.87
N PHE A 37 -9.84 -2.47 -7.34
CA PHE A 37 -11.20 -2.96 -7.58
C PHE A 37 -11.53 -3.02 -9.08
N GLY A 38 -11.21 -1.97 -9.82
CA GLY A 38 -11.42 -1.93 -11.27
C GLY A 38 -10.57 -2.98 -12.02
N VAL A 39 -9.33 -3.19 -11.59
CA VAL A 39 -8.44 -4.24 -12.13
C VAL A 39 -9.04 -5.63 -11.87
N SER A 40 -9.42 -5.93 -10.62
CA SER A 40 -10.03 -7.21 -10.24
C SER A 40 -11.32 -7.49 -11.00
N PHE A 41 -12.17 -6.49 -11.18
CA PHE A 41 -13.45 -6.62 -11.89
C PHE A 41 -13.26 -6.99 -13.36
N ILE A 42 -12.28 -6.38 -14.02
CA ILE A 42 -12.01 -6.63 -15.44
C ILE A 42 -11.29 -7.96 -15.63
N GLU A 43 -10.29 -8.25 -14.80
CA GLU A 43 -9.41 -9.40 -15.01
C GLU A 43 -10.08 -10.73 -14.62
N LEU A 44 -10.84 -10.75 -13.53
CA LEU A 44 -11.41 -11.97 -12.95
C LEU A 44 -12.86 -12.23 -13.43
N GLY A 45 -13.28 -11.58 -14.51
CA GLY A 45 -14.66 -11.65 -15.01
C GLY A 45 -15.12 -13.06 -15.42
N GLU A 46 -14.18 -13.96 -15.73
CA GLU A 46 -14.45 -15.35 -16.10
C GLU A 46 -14.51 -16.31 -14.89
N MET A 47 -14.16 -15.83 -13.69
CA MET A 47 -14.21 -16.64 -12.47
C MET A 47 -15.65 -16.94 -12.02
N ASN A 48 -15.79 -17.92 -11.14
CA ASN A 48 -17.05 -18.19 -10.46
C ASN A 48 -17.60 -16.90 -9.81
N PRO A 49 -18.88 -16.53 -10.05
CA PRO A 49 -19.49 -15.32 -9.51
C PRO A 49 -19.34 -15.15 -7.99
N LEU A 50 -19.33 -16.25 -7.22
CA LEU A 50 -19.12 -16.20 -5.77
C LEU A 50 -17.69 -15.78 -5.40
N ASN A 51 -16.69 -16.34 -6.07
CA ASN A 51 -15.29 -15.99 -5.82
C ASN A 51 -15.04 -14.54 -6.24
N LEU A 52 -15.51 -14.14 -7.42
CA LEU A 52 -15.41 -12.77 -7.88
C LEU A 52 -16.09 -11.79 -6.90
N ALA A 53 -17.31 -12.09 -6.46
CA ALA A 53 -18.01 -11.25 -5.48
C ALA A 53 -17.26 -11.12 -4.16
N PHE A 54 -16.66 -12.21 -3.66
CA PHE A 54 -15.83 -12.18 -2.46
C PHE A 54 -14.62 -11.26 -2.62
N ILE A 55 -13.88 -11.40 -3.72
CA ILE A 55 -12.68 -10.60 -4.01
C ILE A 55 -13.04 -9.12 -4.17
N LEU A 56 -14.07 -8.81 -4.94
CA LEU A 56 -14.52 -7.43 -5.14
C LEU A 56 -15.01 -6.78 -3.84
N PHE A 57 -15.75 -7.55 -3.02
CA PHE A 57 -16.21 -7.10 -1.71
C PHE A 57 -15.03 -6.83 -0.78
N GLU A 58 -14.07 -7.74 -0.71
CA GLU A 58 -12.84 -7.56 0.06
C GLU A 58 -12.13 -6.26 -0.35
N THR A 59 -11.87 -6.09 -1.64
CA THR A 59 -11.05 -4.98 -2.14
C THR A 59 -11.72 -3.63 -1.92
N ILE A 60 -13.05 -3.56 -2.07
CA ILE A 60 -13.77 -2.29 -1.84
C ILE A 60 -13.97 -2.01 -0.35
N VAL A 61 -14.37 -3.00 0.43
CA VAL A 61 -14.69 -2.78 1.85
C VAL A 61 -13.41 -2.58 2.65
N PHE A 62 -12.40 -3.41 2.45
CA PHE A 62 -11.18 -3.35 3.26
C PHE A 62 -10.19 -2.32 2.72
N LYS A 63 -9.70 -2.48 1.48
CA LYS A 63 -8.63 -1.61 0.96
C LYS A 63 -9.09 -0.18 0.69
N THR A 64 -10.32 0.00 0.20
CA THR A 64 -10.82 1.33 -0.20
C THR A 64 -11.48 2.12 0.93
N ILE A 65 -12.18 1.42 1.84
CA ILE A 65 -13.00 2.08 2.88
C ILE A 65 -12.41 1.86 4.27
N ALA A 66 -12.30 0.62 4.74
CA ALA A 66 -11.94 0.33 6.13
C ALA A 66 -10.52 0.80 6.46
N VAL A 67 -9.52 0.44 5.66
CA VAL A 67 -8.13 0.83 5.85
C VAL A 67 -7.97 2.36 5.86
N PRO A 68 -8.46 3.12 4.86
CA PRO A 68 -8.30 4.58 4.87
C PRO A 68 -9.06 5.28 6.00
N LEU A 69 -10.28 4.82 6.32
CA LEU A 69 -11.05 5.36 7.45
C LEU A 69 -10.35 5.11 8.78
N PHE A 70 -9.81 3.91 8.97
CA PHE A 70 -9.06 3.54 10.15
C PHE A 70 -7.81 4.41 10.30
N LEU A 71 -7.00 4.56 9.24
CA LEU A 71 -5.82 5.42 9.28
C LEU A 71 -6.21 6.88 9.58
N LYS A 72 -7.31 7.37 8.99
CA LYS A 72 -7.82 8.71 9.26
C LYS A 72 -8.25 8.87 10.71
N TYR A 73 -8.99 7.91 11.25
CA TYR A 73 -9.41 7.89 12.66
C TYR A 73 -8.20 7.96 13.58
N VAL A 74 -7.20 7.12 13.34
CA VAL A 74 -5.96 7.08 14.13
C VAL A 74 -5.20 8.40 14.08
N ILE A 75 -5.06 9.02 12.91
CA ILE A 75 -4.40 10.33 12.75
C ILE A 75 -5.12 11.41 13.56
N GLN A 76 -6.45 11.43 13.50
CA GLN A 76 -7.26 12.45 14.17
C GLN A 76 -7.35 12.24 15.69
N ARG A 77 -7.42 10.98 16.14
CA ARG A 77 -7.58 10.61 17.55
C ARG A 77 -6.34 10.88 18.38
N ASN A 78 -5.15 10.74 17.79
CA ASN A 78 -3.87 10.78 18.51
C ASN A 78 -3.07 12.06 18.23
N GLU A 79 -3.71 13.09 17.67
CA GLU A 79 -3.11 14.40 17.37
C GLU A 79 -1.75 14.34 16.65
N ILE A 80 -1.56 13.30 15.84
CA ILE A 80 -0.27 13.04 15.18
C ILE A 80 0.05 14.24 14.29
N THR A 81 1.28 14.76 14.40
CA THR A 81 1.72 15.88 13.58
C THR A 81 1.51 15.55 12.11
N ARG A 82 0.87 16.47 11.37
CA ARG A 82 0.28 16.21 10.05
C ARG A 82 1.29 15.82 8.97
N GLU A 83 2.57 16.06 9.22
CA GLU A 83 3.68 15.83 8.29
C GLU A 83 4.21 14.39 8.38
N ALA A 84 4.68 13.84 7.27
CA ALA A 84 5.21 12.48 7.20
C ALA A 84 6.67 12.37 7.68
N GLU A 85 7.33 13.50 7.97
CA GLU A 85 8.72 13.61 8.43
C GLU A 85 9.71 12.68 7.68
N PRO A 86 10.05 13.02 6.43
CA PRO A 86 11.05 12.28 5.64
C PRO A 86 12.44 12.35 6.27
N PHE A 87 13.23 11.28 6.20
CA PHE A 87 14.69 11.38 6.33
C PHE A 87 15.35 11.93 5.05
N VAL A 88 14.72 11.67 3.91
CA VAL A 88 15.27 11.95 2.58
C VAL A 88 14.47 13.07 1.91
N PRO A 89 15.11 14.03 1.21
CA PRO A 89 14.39 15.06 0.47
C PRO A 89 13.39 14.48 -0.53
N HIS A 90 12.27 15.18 -0.73
CA HIS A 90 11.21 14.74 -1.65
C HIS A 90 11.69 14.54 -3.08
N PHE A 91 12.60 15.40 -3.55
CA PHE A 91 13.21 15.29 -4.87
C PHE A 91 14.00 13.99 -5.04
N ILE A 92 14.79 13.60 -4.03
CA ILE A 92 15.53 12.33 -4.05
C ILE A 92 14.55 11.15 -3.97
N SER A 93 13.51 11.26 -3.14
CA SER A 93 12.46 10.22 -3.08
C SER A 93 11.77 10.00 -4.42
N LEU A 94 11.49 11.07 -5.16
CA LEU A 94 10.94 10.99 -6.51
C LEU A 94 11.89 10.27 -7.45
N ILE A 95 13.18 10.65 -7.48
CA ILE A 95 14.16 10.01 -8.35
C ILE A 95 14.27 8.52 -8.04
N VAL A 96 14.31 8.15 -6.76
CA VAL A 96 14.42 6.74 -6.33
C VAL A 96 13.19 5.95 -6.76
N VAL A 97 11.98 6.44 -6.50
CA VAL A 97 10.75 5.73 -6.88
C VAL A 97 10.56 5.66 -8.39
N THR A 98 10.91 6.72 -9.13
CA THR A 98 10.92 6.67 -10.60
C THR A 98 11.96 5.65 -11.11
N THR A 99 13.15 5.60 -10.50
CA THR A 99 14.18 4.61 -10.84
C THR A 99 13.69 3.20 -10.58
N ILE A 100 13.01 2.96 -9.44
CA ILE A 100 12.36 1.68 -9.14
C ILE A 100 11.42 1.29 -10.28
N VAL A 101 10.52 2.17 -10.72
CA VAL A 101 9.57 1.88 -11.81
C VAL A 101 10.28 1.59 -13.14
N VAL A 102 11.34 2.32 -13.46
CA VAL A 102 12.13 2.08 -14.68
C VAL A 102 12.86 0.74 -14.60
N VAL A 103 13.49 0.42 -13.47
CA VAL A 103 14.21 -0.85 -13.28
C VAL A 103 13.25 -2.03 -13.35
N THR A 104 12.08 -1.95 -12.70
CA THR A 104 11.08 -3.03 -12.77
C THR A 104 10.51 -3.20 -14.17
N PHE A 105 10.37 -2.11 -14.94
CA PHE A 105 10.03 -2.17 -16.36
C PHE A 105 11.11 -2.89 -17.19
N LEU A 106 12.38 -2.57 -16.97
CA LEU A 106 13.49 -3.27 -17.65
C LEU A 106 13.54 -4.75 -17.28
N LEU A 107 13.38 -5.09 -16.00
CA LEU A 107 13.32 -6.48 -15.54
C LEU A 107 12.14 -7.24 -16.16
N SER A 108 10.97 -6.61 -16.24
CA SER A 108 9.78 -7.20 -16.88
C SER A 108 10.02 -7.53 -18.36
N ASN A 109 10.87 -6.74 -19.04
CA ASN A 109 11.23 -7.02 -20.44
C ASN A 109 12.19 -8.19 -20.61
N THR A 110 12.96 -8.56 -19.59
CA THR A 110 13.84 -9.74 -19.63
C THR A 110 13.10 -11.07 -19.45
N ILE A 111 11.86 -11.01 -18.97
CA ILE A 111 11.01 -12.19 -18.85
C ILE A 111 10.41 -12.48 -20.23
N GLU A 112 10.83 -13.58 -20.85
CA GLU A 112 10.38 -14.04 -22.18
C GLU A 112 9.05 -14.80 -22.15
N ASP A 113 8.42 -14.89 -20.98
CA ASP A 113 7.18 -15.65 -20.82
C ASP A 113 5.98 -14.92 -21.45
N VAL A 114 5.29 -15.62 -22.36
CA VAL A 114 4.22 -15.05 -23.22
C VAL A 114 2.89 -14.94 -22.47
N GLN A 115 2.71 -15.68 -21.38
CA GLN A 115 1.43 -15.76 -20.65
C GLN A 115 1.27 -14.67 -19.58
N LEU A 116 2.37 -14.12 -19.04
CA LEU A 116 2.29 -13.11 -17.99
C LEU A 116 2.26 -11.70 -18.58
N ASN A 117 1.19 -10.96 -18.28
CA ASN A 117 1.10 -9.56 -18.67
C ASN A 117 2.15 -8.73 -17.90
N LYS A 118 3.20 -8.33 -18.62
CA LYS A 118 4.36 -7.56 -18.13
C LYS A 118 3.98 -6.36 -17.28
N VAL A 119 2.84 -5.71 -17.53
CA VAL A 119 2.39 -4.52 -16.79
C VAL A 119 2.04 -4.85 -15.33
N TYR A 120 1.50 -6.03 -15.04
CA TYR A 120 1.24 -6.48 -13.67
C TYR A 120 2.52 -6.60 -12.88
N PHE A 121 3.54 -7.22 -13.47
CA PHE A 121 4.84 -7.41 -12.85
C PHE A 121 5.50 -6.07 -12.53
N VAL A 122 5.46 -5.12 -13.47
CA VAL A 122 5.97 -3.75 -13.26
C VAL A 122 5.23 -3.07 -12.13
N ALA A 123 3.90 -3.06 -12.14
CA ALA A 123 3.10 -2.38 -11.12
C ALA A 123 3.33 -2.99 -9.73
N ALA A 124 3.33 -4.32 -9.64
CA ALA A 124 3.51 -5.04 -8.40
C ALA A 124 4.90 -4.86 -7.77
N LEU A 125 5.98 -5.10 -8.53
CA LEU A 125 7.33 -4.92 -8.01
C LEU A 125 7.64 -3.47 -7.69
N SER A 126 7.11 -2.54 -8.50
CA SER A 126 7.23 -1.11 -8.18
C SER A 126 6.57 -0.80 -6.85
N ALA A 127 5.39 -1.36 -6.57
CA ALA A 127 4.71 -1.17 -5.28
C ALA A 127 5.50 -1.80 -4.14
N LEU A 128 5.98 -3.02 -4.31
CA LEU A 128 6.77 -3.75 -3.31
C LEU A 128 8.02 -2.96 -2.93
N PHE A 129 8.85 -2.57 -3.91
CA PHE A 129 10.06 -1.79 -3.64
C PHE A 129 9.78 -0.36 -3.16
N THR A 130 8.71 0.29 -3.65
CA THR A 130 8.31 1.62 -3.16
C THR A 130 7.84 1.56 -1.71
N GLY A 131 7.07 0.53 -1.34
CA GLY A 131 6.61 0.31 0.03
C GLY A 131 7.79 0.05 0.97
N LEU A 132 8.74 -0.81 0.56
CA LEU A 132 10.00 -1.01 1.28
C LEU A 132 10.79 0.28 1.44
N TYR A 133 10.92 1.07 0.38
CA TYR A 133 11.57 2.38 0.42
C TYR A 133 10.91 3.33 1.42
N ILE A 134 9.58 3.39 1.45
CA ILE A 134 8.83 4.22 2.41
C ILE A 134 9.07 3.76 3.84
N ILE A 135 9.07 2.45 4.10
CA ILE A 135 9.37 1.90 5.42
C ILE A 135 10.80 2.28 5.85
N GLY A 136 11.78 2.16 4.94
CA GLY A 136 13.18 2.46 5.25
C GLY A 136 13.52 3.95 5.41
N THR A 137 12.72 4.87 4.86
CA THR A 137 13.08 6.30 4.75
C THR A 137 12.18 7.27 5.52
N ARG A 138 11.13 6.80 6.18
CA ARG A 138 10.24 7.65 6.98
C ARG A 138 10.42 7.40 8.47
N LYS A 139 10.19 8.43 9.29
CA LYS A 139 10.38 8.35 10.75
C LYS A 139 9.21 7.71 11.48
N LYS A 140 7.98 7.91 10.98
CA LYS A 140 6.77 7.57 11.73
C LYS A 140 6.37 6.12 11.49
N ILE A 141 6.02 5.43 12.58
CA ILE A 141 5.43 4.09 12.51
C ILE A 141 4.18 4.09 11.62
N LEU A 142 3.37 5.16 11.68
CA LEU A 142 2.20 5.31 10.81
C LEU A 142 2.57 5.31 9.31
N THR A 143 3.68 5.97 8.93
CA THR A 143 4.16 5.93 7.55
C THR A 143 4.73 4.56 7.16
N HIS A 144 5.26 3.80 8.12
CA HIS A 144 5.67 2.42 7.88
C HIS A 144 4.47 1.52 7.63
N VAL A 145 3.39 1.69 8.41
CA VAL A 145 2.10 1.01 8.18
C VAL A 145 1.57 1.33 6.78
N MET A 146 1.60 2.61 6.38
CA MET A 146 1.20 3.00 5.03
C MET A 146 2.10 2.39 3.95
N GLY A 147 3.42 2.33 4.17
CA GLY A 147 4.36 1.66 3.27
C GLY A 147 4.10 0.16 3.16
N PHE A 148 3.75 -0.49 4.26
CA PHE A 148 3.36 -1.90 4.27
C PHE A 148 2.08 -2.15 3.47
N LEU A 149 1.07 -1.29 3.61
CA LEU A 149 -0.16 -1.36 2.80
C LEU A 149 0.12 -1.21 1.29
N VAL A 150 1.15 -0.45 0.90
CA VAL A 150 1.61 -0.38 -0.51
C VAL A 150 2.23 -1.70 -0.95
N ILE A 151 2.97 -2.39 -0.07
CA ILE A 151 3.50 -3.73 -0.35
C ILE A 151 2.35 -4.73 -0.56
N GLU A 152 1.36 -4.74 0.33
CA GLU A 152 0.16 -5.58 0.20
C GLU A 152 -0.58 -5.32 -1.11
N ASN A 153 -0.72 -4.05 -1.53
CA ASN A 153 -1.27 -3.73 -2.85
C ASN A 153 -0.44 -4.34 -4.00
N GLY A 154 0.89 -4.36 -3.89
CA GLY A 154 1.77 -5.02 -4.86
C GLY A 154 1.58 -6.54 -4.91
N VAL A 155 1.50 -7.19 -3.75
CA VAL A 155 1.25 -8.63 -3.62
C VAL A 155 -0.14 -9.00 -4.15
N PHE A 156 -1.14 -8.16 -3.89
CA PHE A 156 -2.48 -8.31 -4.44
C PHE A 156 -2.47 -8.26 -5.98
N ILE A 157 -1.77 -7.29 -6.60
CA ILE A 157 -1.62 -7.21 -8.06
C ILE A 157 -0.97 -8.50 -8.63
N LEU A 158 0.07 -9.05 -8.00
CA LEU A 158 0.66 -10.32 -8.44
C LEU A 158 -0.33 -11.47 -8.36
N SER A 159 -1.15 -11.49 -7.30
CA SER A 159 -2.15 -12.53 -7.12
C SER A 159 -3.21 -12.47 -8.22
N LEU A 160 -3.64 -11.27 -8.61
CA LEU A 160 -4.55 -11.07 -9.76
C LEU A 160 -3.94 -11.54 -11.08
N ALA A 161 -2.65 -11.35 -11.29
CA ALA A 161 -1.97 -11.71 -12.54
C ALA A 161 -2.03 -13.23 -12.84
N VAL A 162 -2.06 -14.06 -11.80
CA VAL A 162 -2.20 -15.53 -11.90
C VAL A 162 -3.60 -16.02 -11.51
N GLY A 163 -4.53 -15.09 -11.28
CA GLY A 163 -5.79 -15.37 -10.60
C GLY A 163 -6.74 -16.27 -11.38
N ASN A 164 -6.78 -16.11 -12.70
CA ASN A 164 -7.62 -16.94 -13.58
C ASN A 164 -7.07 -18.37 -13.75
N GLU A 165 -5.75 -18.52 -13.71
CA GLU A 165 -5.07 -19.82 -13.88
C GLU A 165 -5.04 -20.62 -12.57
N MET A 166 -4.86 -19.92 -11.44
CA MET A 166 -4.70 -20.51 -10.11
C MET A 166 -5.68 -19.90 -9.08
N PRO A 167 -7.00 -20.12 -9.24
CA PRO A 167 -8.05 -19.51 -8.42
C PRO A 167 -7.94 -19.83 -6.92
N MET A 168 -7.48 -21.04 -6.57
CA MET A 168 -7.30 -21.45 -5.17
C MET A 168 -6.14 -20.69 -4.49
N LEU A 169 -5.06 -20.43 -5.24
CA LEU A 169 -3.92 -19.67 -4.75
C LEU A 169 -4.31 -18.20 -4.54
N LEU A 170 -5.06 -17.63 -5.49
CA LEU A 170 -5.63 -16.28 -5.38
C LEU A 170 -6.49 -16.13 -4.12
N ASN A 171 -7.47 -17.01 -3.93
CA ASN A 171 -8.37 -16.94 -2.76
C ASN A 171 -7.59 -17.02 -1.45
N THR A 172 -6.58 -17.90 -1.38
CA THR A 172 -5.72 -18.04 -0.20
C THR A 172 -4.88 -16.80 0.02
N GLY A 173 -4.30 -16.23 -1.04
CA GLY A 173 -3.52 -14.99 -0.99
C GLY A 173 -4.34 -13.82 -0.45
N ILE A 174 -5.58 -13.65 -0.92
CA ILE A 174 -6.49 -12.59 -0.47
C ILE A 174 -6.92 -12.80 0.99
N LEU A 175 -7.17 -14.04 1.41
CA LEU A 175 -7.47 -14.34 2.81
C LEU A 175 -6.29 -14.03 3.74
N LEU A 176 -5.07 -14.36 3.32
CA LEU A 176 -3.87 -14.04 4.07
C LEU A 176 -3.63 -12.52 4.14
N ASP A 177 -3.82 -11.82 3.03
CA ASP A 177 -3.74 -10.35 2.95
C ASP A 177 -4.72 -9.69 3.92
N LEU A 178 -6.00 -10.09 3.87
CA LEU A 178 -7.02 -9.66 4.82
C LEU A 178 -6.63 -9.90 6.27
N PHE A 179 -6.14 -11.10 6.58
CA PHE A 179 -5.75 -11.48 7.93
C PHE A 179 -4.60 -10.61 8.44
N ILE A 180 -3.55 -10.42 7.62
CA ILE A 180 -2.38 -9.63 7.97
C ILE A 180 -2.76 -8.15 8.11
N THR A 181 -3.54 -7.60 7.18
CA THR A 181 -4.04 -6.22 7.26
C THR A 181 -4.79 -6.01 8.57
N VAL A 182 -5.77 -6.85 8.90
CA VAL A 182 -6.58 -6.71 10.14
C VAL A 182 -5.70 -6.85 11.39
N LEU A 183 -4.79 -7.82 11.41
CA LEU A 183 -3.83 -8.00 12.51
C LEU A 183 -2.97 -6.76 12.71
N LEU A 184 -2.42 -6.21 11.63
CA LEU A 184 -1.56 -5.05 11.66
C LEU A 184 -2.31 -3.82 12.15
N LEU A 185 -3.51 -3.55 11.61
CA LEU A 185 -4.34 -2.44 12.07
C LEU A 185 -4.70 -2.62 13.55
N GLY A 186 -5.07 -3.83 13.98
CA GLY A 186 -5.40 -4.15 15.37
C GLY A 186 -4.23 -3.94 16.34
N ILE A 187 -3.03 -4.42 16.00
CA ILE A 187 -1.81 -4.17 16.77
C ILE A 187 -1.54 -2.67 16.85
N PHE A 188 -1.74 -1.95 15.74
CA PHE A 188 -1.49 -0.53 15.67
C PHE A 188 -2.43 0.28 16.58
N VAL A 189 -3.71 -0.08 16.69
CA VAL A 189 -4.63 0.55 17.69
C VAL A 189 -4.03 0.49 19.09
N ASN A 190 -3.57 -0.70 19.50
CA ASN A 190 -3.08 -0.92 20.86
C ASN A 190 -1.76 -0.21 21.11
N LYS A 191 -0.85 -0.22 20.13
CA LYS A 191 0.51 0.32 20.28
C LYS A 191 0.57 1.84 20.30
N ILE A 192 -0.40 2.52 19.70
CA ILE A 192 -0.43 3.99 19.66
C ILE A 192 -0.69 4.57 21.05
N GLY A 193 -1.53 3.93 21.86
CA GLY A 193 -1.79 4.37 23.24
C GLY A 193 -0.57 4.23 24.16
N ASP A 194 0.26 3.21 23.93
CA ASP A 194 1.43 2.92 24.77
C ASP A 194 2.65 3.75 24.35
N VAL A 195 2.88 3.96 23.04
CA VAL A 195 4.05 4.69 22.54
C VAL A 195 3.89 6.21 22.68
N LEU A 196 2.68 6.77 22.54
CA LEU A 196 2.47 8.21 22.78
C LEU A 196 2.62 8.60 24.25
N LYS A 197 2.34 7.69 25.19
CA LYS A 197 2.56 7.95 26.63
C LYS A 197 4.05 8.06 26.98
N ASP A 198 4.92 7.35 26.26
CA ASP A 198 6.38 7.39 26.47
C ASP A 198 7.09 8.59 25.80
N VAL A 199 6.40 9.38 24.97
CA VAL A 199 6.97 10.59 24.34
C VAL A 199 6.78 11.84 25.21
N ASP A 200 5.93 11.78 26.25
CA ASP A 200 5.70 12.88 27.19
C ASP A 200 6.77 12.95 28.32
N VAL A 201 8.00 12.57 27.97
CA VAL A 201 9.21 12.67 28.83
C VAL A 201 9.87 14.06 28.69
N ASP A 202 9.16 15.05 28.14
CA ASP A 202 9.42 16.46 28.40
C ASP A 202 9.23 16.84 29.90
N GLN A 203 8.79 15.89 30.74
CA GLN A 203 8.90 15.98 32.19
C GLN A 203 10.35 15.99 32.74
N LEU A 204 11.37 15.69 31.92
CA LEU A 204 12.78 15.82 32.35
C LEU A 204 13.29 17.27 32.33
N ARG A 205 12.49 18.26 31.91
CA ARG A 205 12.87 19.68 31.93
C ARG A 205 12.62 20.39 33.26
N LYS A 206 12.28 19.66 34.33
CA LYS A 206 12.11 20.18 35.70
C LYS A 206 13.30 19.95 36.64
N LEU A 207 14.42 19.43 36.15
CA LEU A 207 15.64 19.23 36.93
C LEU A 207 16.81 20.02 36.36
N LYS A 208 16.58 21.31 36.12
CA LYS A 208 17.68 22.26 35.93
C LYS A 208 17.44 23.45 36.83
N ASP A 209 17.55 23.19 38.13
CA ASP A 209 18.17 24.13 39.05
C ASP A 209 19.68 24.19 38.74
#